data_AF-G9KJZ3-F1
#
_entry.id   AF-G9KJZ3-F1
#
_cell.length_a   1.000
_cell.length_b   1.000
_cell.length_c   1.000
_cell.angle_alpha   90.00
_cell.angle_beta   90.00
_cell.angle_gamma   90.00
#
_symmetry.space_group_name_H-M   'P 1'
#
loop_
_entity.id
_entity.type
_entity.pdbx_description
1 polymer ?
#
loop_
_entity_poly.entity_id
_entity_poly.type
_entity_poly.pdbx_seq_one_letter_code
_entity_poly.pdbx_strand_id
1 'polypeptide(L)' 'VRRALHDPLEEGALVLYEPPPLSAHDQLKLDKEKLPVHVVVDPVLSKVLRPHQREGVKFLWECVTSRRI' A
#
# COMPACT_ATOMS: atom_id res chain seq x y z
N VAL A 1 -1.75 12.51 12.47
CA VAL A 1 -1.53 12.57 11.00
C VAL A 1 -1.60 11.16 10.45
N ARG A 2 -2.60 10.86 9.61
CA ARG A 2 -2.75 9.54 8.98
C ARG A 2 -1.70 9.40 7.88
N ARG A 3 -0.85 8.38 7.95
CA ARG A 3 0.19 8.05 6.97
C ARG A 3 0.36 6.54 6.85
N ALA A 4 1.09 6.09 5.84
CA ALA A 4 1.49 4.69 5.74
C ALA A 4 2.33 4.27 6.96
N LEU A 5 2.21 3.00 7.37
CA LEU A 5 2.96 2.47 8.51
C LEU A 5 4.46 2.34 8.21
N HIS A 6 4.79 1.93 6.98
CA HIS A 6 6.16 1.82 6.47
C HIS A 6 6.34 2.66 5.21
N ASP A 7 7.58 3.02 4.89
CA ASP A 7 7.92 3.88 3.76
C ASP A 7 7.71 3.14 2.42
N PRO A 8 6.82 3.61 1.53
CA PRO A 8 6.62 3.00 0.22
C PRO A 8 7.80 3.23 -0.75
N LEU A 9 8.70 4.18 -0.47
CA LEU A 9 9.82 4.55 -1.32
C LEU A 9 11.14 3.87 -0.90
N GLU A 10 11.16 3.11 0.18
CA GLU A 10 12.34 2.35 0.61
C GLU A 10 12.72 1.29 -0.44
N GLU A 11 14.01 1.08 -0.65
CA GLU A 11 14.49 0.05 -1.57
C GLU A 11 13.97 -1.34 -1.14
N GLY A 12 13.37 -2.04 -2.11
CA GLY A 12 12.81 -3.37 -1.86
C GLY A 12 11.48 -3.36 -1.10
N ALA A 13 10.87 -2.20 -0.85
CA ALA A 13 9.51 -2.10 -0.31
C ALA A 13 8.51 -2.91 -1.14
N LEU A 14 7.64 -3.64 -0.45
CA LEU A 14 6.55 -4.38 -1.07
C LEU A 14 5.24 -3.64 -0.82
N VAL A 15 4.82 -2.84 -1.79
CA VAL A 15 3.60 -2.05 -1.75
C VAL A 15 2.43 -2.91 -2.22
N LEU A 16 1.44 -3.11 -1.36
CA LEU A 16 0.20 -3.84 -1.66
C LEU A 16 -0.90 -2.90 -2.16
N TYR A 17 -0.88 -1.64 -1.72
CA TYR A 17 -1.84 -0.63 -2.13
C TYR A 17 -1.20 0.74 -2.31
N GLU A 18 -1.51 1.37 -3.44
CA GLU A 18 -1.22 2.77 -3.74
C GLU A 18 -2.54 3.55 -3.79
N PRO A 19 -2.70 4.63 -3.00
CA PRO A 19 -3.83 5.52 -3.12
C PRO A 19 -3.93 6.12 -4.53
N PRO A 20 -5.14 6.24 -5.10
CA PRO A 20 -5.30 6.89 -6.40
C PRO A 20 -4.87 8.35 -6.32
N PRO A 21 -4.27 8.91 -7.39
CA PRO A 21 -3.91 10.31 -7.43
C PRO A 21 -5.17 11.18 -7.34
N LEU A 22 -5.25 12.02 -6.33
CA LEU A 22 -6.36 12.97 -6.14
C LEU A 22 -5.99 14.32 -6.75
N SER A 23 -6.97 14.97 -7.39
CA SER A 23 -6.79 16.34 -7.89
C SER A 23 -6.53 17.30 -6.72
N ALA A 24 -5.81 18.40 -6.97
CA ALA A 24 -5.50 19.40 -5.94
C ALA A 24 -6.79 19.99 -5.32
N HIS A 25 -7.84 20.14 -6.12
CA HIS A 25 -9.14 20.62 -5.65
C HIS A 25 -9.84 19.60 -4.73
N ASP A 26 -9.72 18.30 -5.01
CA ASP A 26 -10.31 17.26 -4.17
C ASP A 26 -9.53 17.05 -2.87
N GLN A 27 -8.20 17.22 -2.88
CA GLN A 27 -7.36 17.19 -1.67
C GLN A 27 -7.71 18.30 -0.67
N LEU A 28 -8.19 19.46 -1.16
CA LEU A 28 -8.62 20.57 -0.30
C LEU A 28 -9.99 20.33 0.35
N LYS A 29 -10.85 19.53 -0.28
CA LYS A 29 -12.20 19.24 0.21
C LYS A 29 -12.28 18.03 1.14
N LEU A 30 -11.32 17.10 1.02
CA LEU A 30 -11.33 15.85 1.77
C LEU A 30 -10.64 15.99 3.14
N ASP A 31 -11.26 15.40 4.16
CA ASP A 31 -10.64 15.28 5.48
C ASP A 31 -9.34 14.49 5.39
N LYS A 32 -8.22 15.12 5.79
CA LYS A 32 -6.88 14.48 5.78
C LYS A 32 -6.82 13.17 6.58
N GLU A 33 -7.71 12.98 7.56
CA GLU A 33 -7.80 11.77 8.37
C GLU A 33 -8.57 10.62 7.71
N LYS A 34 -9.33 10.91 6.65
CA LYS A 34 -10.09 9.91 5.88
C LYS A 34 -9.40 9.52 4.57
N LEU A 35 -8.30 10.19 4.23
CA LEU A 35 -7.56 9.88 3.02
C LEU A 35 -6.98 8.46 3.05
N PRO A 36 -7.11 7.70 1.95
CA PRO A 36 -6.42 6.43 1.80
C PRO A 36 -4.91 6.64 1.87
N VAL A 37 -4.20 5.69 2.49
CA VAL A 37 -2.74 5.69 2.64
C VAL A 37 -2.15 4.43 2.02
N HIS A 38 -0.87 4.47 1.67
CA HIS A 38 -0.16 3.29 1.15
C HIS A 38 -0.22 2.13 2.15
N VAL A 39 -0.40 0.91 1.63
CA VAL A 39 -0.24 -0.32 2.40
C VAL A 39 1.06 -0.95 1.96
N VAL A 40 2.00 -1.03 2.88
CA VAL A 40 3.37 -1.53 2.66
C VAL A 40 3.61 -2.68 3.62
N VAL A 41 4.13 -3.80 3.12
CA VAL A 41 4.53 -4.93 3.97
C VAL A 41 5.70 -4.55 4.84
N ASP A 42 5.69 -4.98 6.09
CA ASP A 42 6.77 -4.75 7.05
C ASP A 42 8.15 -5.09 6.44
N PRO A 43 9.14 -4.18 6.51
CA PRO A 43 10.50 -4.42 6.05
C PRO A 43 11.14 -5.70 6.58
N VAL A 44 10.81 -6.15 7.80
CA VAL A 44 11.31 -7.40 8.39
C VAL A 44 10.89 -8.61 7.56
N LEU A 45 9.67 -8.58 6.99
CA LEU A 45 9.17 -9.63 6.12
C LEU A 45 9.59 -9.39 4.67
N SER A 46 9.41 -8.17 4.14
CA SER A 46 9.65 -7.89 2.73
C SER A 46 11.10 -8.20 2.31
N LYS A 47 12.08 -7.97 3.19
CA LYS A 47 13.51 -8.25 2.95
C LYS A 47 13.83 -9.74 2.80
N VAL A 48 13.05 -10.64 3.41
CA VAL A 48 13.30 -12.09 3.36
C VAL A 48 12.47 -12.83 2.30
N LEU A 49 11.45 -12.17 1.73
CA LEU A 49 10.59 -12.78 0.70
C LEU A 49 11.30 -12.90 -0.64
N ARG A 50 11.30 -14.10 -1.21
CA ARG A 50 11.68 -14.38 -2.59
C ARG A 50 10.66 -13.79 -3.58
N PRO A 51 11.02 -13.56 -4.86
CA PRO A 51 10.12 -12.93 -5.84
C PRO A 51 8.72 -13.55 -5.93
N HIS A 52 8.61 -14.88 -6.03
CA HIS A 52 7.32 -15.57 -6.06
C HIS A 52 6.50 -15.44 -4.76
N GLN A 53 7.17 -15.30 -3.61
CA GLN A 53 6.50 -15.09 -2.33
C GLN A 53 5.94 -13.67 -2.24
N ARG A 54 6.65 -12.68 -2.79
CA ARG A 54 6.15 -11.30 -2.91
C ARG A 54 4.90 -11.24 -3.78
N GLU A 55 4.91 -11.94 -4.91
CA GLU A 55 3.73 -12.09 -5.79
C GLU A 55 2.58 -12.81 -5.09
N GLY A 56 2.86 -13.90 -4.36
CA GLY A 56 1.85 -14.63 -3.60
C GLY A 56 1.20 -13.79 -2.50
N VAL A 57 1.98 -13.00 -1.75
CA VAL A 57 1.45 -12.07 -0.74
C VAL A 57 0.58 -10.99 -1.39
N LYS A 58 1.02 -10.44 -2.52
CA LYS A 58 0.23 -9.47 -3.29
C LYS A 58 -1.10 -10.07 -3.77
N PHE A 59 -1.06 -11.26 -4.36
CA PHE A 59 -2.24 -11.99 -4.82
C PHE A 59 -3.23 -12.25 -3.67
N LEU A 60 -2.74 -12.80 -2.55
CA LEU A 60 -3.57 -13.05 -1.38
C LEU A 60 -4.23 -11.77 -0.88
N TRP A 61 -3.47 -10.68 -0.78
CA TRP A 61 -4.00 -9.38 -0.36
C TRP A 61 -5.08 -8.85 -1.31
N GLU A 62 -4.88 -8.96 -2.63
CA GLU A 62 -5.86 -8.56 -3.64
C GLU A 62 -7.17 -9.37 -3.53
N CYS A 63 -7.09 -10.68 -3.30
CA CYS A 63 -8.26 -11.54 -3.13
C CYS A 63 -9.02 -11.24 -1.84
N VAL A 64 -8.34 -11.14 -0.69
CA VAL A 64 -9.00 -10.92 0.62
C VAL A 64 -9.57 -9.51 0.77
N THR A 65 -9.03 -8.53 0.04
CA THR A 65 -9.55 -7.16 -0.02
C THR A 65 -10.52 -6.93 -1.19
N SER A 66 -10.90 -8.01 -1.90
CA SER A 66 -11.86 -7.99 -3.01
C SER A 66 -11.49 -7.04 -4.15
N ARG A 67 -10.19 -6.85 -4.39
CA ARG A 67 -9.65 -6.02 -5.50
C ARG A 67 -9.41 -6.82 -6.77
N ARG A 68 -9.35 -8.14 -6.65
CA ARG A 68 -9.28 -9.11 -7.74
C ARG A 68 -10.41 -10.13 -7.53
N ILE A 69 -11.42 -10.05 -8.40
CA ILE A 69 -12.56 -10.97 -8.49
C ILE A 69 -12.54 -11.56 -9.90
#